data_AF-A0A5H2YSN1-F1
#
_entry.id   AF-A0A5H2YSN1-F1
#
_cell.length_a   1.000
_cell.length_b   1.000
_cell.length_c   1.000
_cell.angle_alpha   90.00
_cell.angle_beta   90.00
_cell.angle_gamma   90.00
#
_symmetry.space_group_name_H-M   'P 1'
#
loop_
_entity.id
_entity.type
_entity.pdbx_description
1 polymer ?
#
loop_
_entity_poly.entity_id
_entity_poly.type
_entity_poly.pdbx_seq_one_letter_code
_entity_poly.pdbx_strand_id
1 'polypeptide(L)'
;MEALHNPSAYPADVALRIETMGDTAISIANRWLLGWPDRVKGLLKTGAYLAALEAQVDQEKAVLAEEANLRHLAPREIREMFELREEPPMPVGD
;
A
#
# COMPACT_ATOMS: atom_id res chain seq x y z
N MET A 1 1.76 -16.46 1.33
CA MET A 1 0.67 -16.02 0.45
C MET A 1 -0.39 -15.46 1.38
N GLU A 2 -0.20 -14.20 1.73
CA GLU A 2 -1.26 -13.40 2.34
C GLU A 2 -2.40 -13.26 1.32
N ALA A 3 -3.63 -13.19 1.83
CA ALA A 3 -4.82 -13.02 1.01
C ALA A 3 -5.46 -11.66 1.30
N LEU A 4 -6.14 -11.10 0.30
CA LEU A 4 -6.97 -9.91 0.52
C LEU A 4 -8.03 -10.22 1.59
N HIS A 5 -8.07 -9.40 2.62
CA HIS A 5 -8.98 -9.57 3.76
C HIS A 5 -10.45 -9.45 3.34
N ASN A 6 -10.74 -8.58 2.38
CA ASN A 6 -12.08 -8.40 1.84
C ASN A 6 -12.03 -8.11 0.33
N PRO A 7 -11.88 -9.14 -0.53
CA PRO A 7 -11.71 -8.96 -1.97
C PRO A 7 -12.93 -8.33 -2.63
N SER A 8 -14.13 -8.52 -2.06
CA SER A 8 -15.38 -7.90 -2.53
C SER A 8 -15.44 -6.38 -2.33
N ALA A 9 -14.52 -5.79 -1.56
CA ALA A 9 -14.41 -4.33 -1.43
C ALA A 9 -13.78 -3.68 -2.66
N TYR A 10 -13.16 -4.48 -3.54
CA TYR A 10 -12.46 -4.03 -4.73
C TYR A 10 -13.21 -4.46 -6.00
N PRO A 11 -13.13 -3.67 -7.09
CA PRO A 11 -13.46 -4.16 -8.42
C PRO A 11 -12.65 -5.41 -8.74
N ALA A 12 -13.22 -6.36 -9.49
CA ALA A 12 -12.55 -7.63 -9.80
C ALA A 12 -11.17 -7.43 -10.46
N ASP A 13 -11.05 -6.46 -11.36
CA ASP A 13 -9.79 -6.13 -12.04
C ASP A 13 -8.73 -5.59 -11.07
N VAL A 14 -9.14 -4.74 -10.12
CA VAL A 14 -8.27 -4.21 -9.06
C VAL A 14 -7.84 -5.31 -8.11
N ALA A 15 -8.75 -6.17 -7.65
CA ALA A 15 -8.43 -7.30 -6.77
C ALA A 15 -7.37 -8.21 -7.41
N LEU A 16 -7.59 -8.60 -8.66
CA LEU A 16 -6.66 -9.43 -9.42
C LEU A 16 -5.28 -8.76 -9.55
N ARG A 17 -5.26 -7.44 -9.78
CA ARG A 17 -4.01 -6.69 -9.90
C ARG A 17 -3.24 -6.64 -8.59
N ILE A 18 -3.92 -6.45 -7.46
CA ILE A 18 -3.29 -6.49 -6.12
C ILE A 18 -2.69 -7.87 -5.88
N GLU A 19 -3.43 -8.94 -6.14
CA GLU A 19 -2.95 -10.32 -5.96
C GLU A 19 -1.73 -10.62 -6.85
N THR A 20 -1.73 -10.11 -8.09
CA THR A 20 -0.62 -10.25 -9.04
C THR A 20 0.65 -9.52 -8.59
N MET A 21 0.52 -8.39 -7.88
CA MET A 21 1.65 -7.62 -7.36
C MET A 21 2.37 -8.31 -6.19
N GLY A 22 1.70 -9.26 -5.54
CA GLY A 22 2.26 -10.12 -4.50
C GLY A 22 1.99 -9.64 -3.06
N ASP A 23 2.62 -10.33 -2.11
CA ASP A 23 2.33 -10.26 -0.67
C ASP A 23 2.37 -8.83 -0.11
N THR A 24 3.39 -8.03 -0.47
CA THR A 24 3.52 -6.63 -0.04
C THR A 24 2.32 -5.78 -0.44
N ALA A 25 1.82 -5.94 -1.68
CA ALA A 25 0.66 -5.18 -2.15
C ALA A 25 -0.62 -5.60 -1.42
N ILE A 26 -0.75 -6.89 -1.10
CA ILE A 26 -1.87 -7.42 -0.32
C ILE A 26 -1.84 -6.86 1.11
N SER A 27 -0.67 -6.83 1.76
CA SER A 27 -0.53 -6.24 3.09
C SER A 27 -0.89 -4.77 3.13
N ILE A 28 -0.40 -3.98 2.16
CA ILE A 28 -0.73 -2.55 2.05
C ILE A 28 -2.23 -2.35 1.79
N ALA A 29 -2.81 -3.11 0.85
CA ALA A 29 -4.24 -3.03 0.56
C ALA A 29 -5.11 -3.37 1.78
N ASN A 30 -4.75 -4.45 2.51
CA ASN A 30 -5.42 -4.84 3.74
C ASN A 30 -5.33 -3.74 4.79
N ARG A 31 -4.13 -3.20 5.00
CA ARG A 31 -3.88 -2.10 5.91
C ARG A 31 -4.71 -0.86 5.58
N TRP A 32 -4.72 -0.46 4.32
CA TRP A 32 -5.47 0.70 3.86
C TRP A 32 -6.97 0.52 4.04
N LEU A 33 -7.50 -0.67 3.72
CA LEU A 33 -8.91 -0.95 3.87
C LEU A 33 -9.36 -0.99 5.33
N LEU A 34 -8.53 -1.54 6.22
CA LEU A 34 -8.83 -1.64 7.65
C LEU A 34 -8.69 -0.29 8.37
N GLY A 35 -7.67 0.51 8.01
CA GLY A 35 -7.39 1.79 8.67
C GLY A 35 -8.13 2.99 8.06
N TRP A 36 -8.28 3.02 6.74
CA TRP A 36 -8.82 4.18 6.00
C TRP A 36 -9.80 3.77 4.88
N PRO A 37 -10.89 3.04 5.21
CA PRO A 37 -11.82 2.52 4.22
C PRO A 37 -12.43 3.62 3.33
N ASP A 38 -12.70 4.82 3.86
CA ASP A 38 -13.25 5.94 3.08
C ASP A 38 -12.26 6.50 2.05
N ARG A 39 -10.97 6.56 2.38
CA ARG A 39 -9.94 6.98 1.42
C ARG A 39 -9.76 5.94 0.32
N VAL A 40 -9.75 4.66 0.68
CA VAL A 40 -9.72 3.55 -0.29
C VAL A 40 -10.89 3.66 -1.26
N LYS A 41 -12.12 3.85 -0.74
CA LYS A 41 -13.30 4.06 -1.59
C LYS A 41 -13.15 5.27 -2.50
N GLY A 42 -12.61 6.38 -2.00
CA GLY A 42 -12.34 7.58 -2.80
C GLY A 42 -11.37 7.30 -3.94
N LEU A 43 -10.24 6.66 -3.64
CA LEU A 43 -9.22 6.30 -4.64
C LEU A 43 -9.75 5.29 -5.67
N LEU A 44 -10.60 4.35 -5.26
CA LEU A 44 -11.26 3.42 -6.17
C LEU A 44 -12.24 4.14 -7.10
N LYS A 45 -12.98 5.12 -6.59
CA LYS A 45 -13.89 5.94 -7.42
C LYS A 45 -13.17 6.80 -8.44
N THR A 46 -12.01 7.36 -8.08
CA THR A 46 -11.22 8.20 -9.00
C THR A 46 -10.32 7.38 -9.93
N GLY A 47 -10.23 6.06 -9.76
CA GLY A 47 -9.32 5.20 -10.50
C GLY A 47 -7.84 5.33 -10.09
N ALA A 48 -7.53 6.17 -9.09
CA ALA A 48 -6.17 6.42 -8.63
C ALA A 48 -5.62 5.32 -7.70
N TYR A 49 -6.46 4.39 -7.24
CA TYR A 49 -6.09 3.38 -6.26
C TYR A 49 -4.88 2.54 -6.65
N LEU A 50 -4.86 1.97 -7.87
CA LEU A 50 -3.79 1.08 -8.28
C LEU A 50 -2.45 1.80 -8.42
N ALA A 51 -2.45 3.02 -8.97
CA ALA A 51 -1.25 3.84 -9.06
C ALA A 51 -0.71 4.22 -7.68
N ALA A 52 -1.60 4.58 -6.76
CA ALA A 52 -1.24 4.87 -5.37
C ALA A 52 -0.64 3.64 -4.67
N LEU A 53 -1.27 2.47 -4.85
CA LEU A 53 -0.80 1.22 -4.28
C LEU A 53 0.57 0.82 -4.85
N GLU A 54 0.76 0.94 -6.16
CA GLU A 54 2.04 0.64 -6.82
C GLU A 54 3.17 1.50 -6.28
N ALA A 55 2.93 2.81 -6.13
CA ALA A 55 3.90 3.75 -5.57
C ALA A 55 4.27 3.38 -4.12
N GLN A 56 3.29 3.01 -3.29
CA GLN A 56 3.54 2.58 -1.93
C GLN A 56 4.35 1.28 -1.89
N VAL A 57 3.99 0.29 -2.72
CA VAL A 57 4.70 -0.99 -2.82
C VAL A 57 6.16 -0.78 -3.22
N ASP A 58 6.43 0.11 -4.18
CA ASP A 58 7.78 0.44 -4.61
C ASP A 58 8.60 1.07 -3.47
N GLN A 59 7.99 2.02 -2.74
CA GLN A 59 8.62 2.62 -1.55
C GLN A 59 8.93 1.58 -0.48
N GLU A 60 7.97 0.73 -0.08
CA GLU A 60 8.22 -0.29 0.96
C GLU A 60 9.29 -1.30 0.52
N LYS A 61 9.33 -1.66 -0.77
CA LYS A 61 10.36 -2.54 -1.32
C LYS A 61 11.74 -1.88 -1.35
N ALA A 62 11.81 -0.59 -1.70
CA ALA A 62 13.06 0.16 -1.65
C ALA A 62 13.61 0.21 -0.22
N VAL A 63 12.73 0.46 0.76
CA VAL A 63 13.09 0.43 2.18
C VAL A 63 13.59 -0.95 2.61
N LEU A 64 12.87 -2.02 2.28
CA LEU A 64 13.28 -3.40 2.61
C LEU A 64 14.63 -3.77 1.98
N ALA A 65 14.90 -3.28 0.78
CA ALA A 65 16.19 -3.48 0.12
C ALA A 65 17.32 -2.72 0.82
N GLU A 66 17.06 -1.52 1.31
CA GLU A 66 18.02 -0.71 2.07
C GLU A 66 18.15 -1.12 3.54
N GLU A 67 17.13 -1.74 4.15
CA GLU A 67 17.17 -2.29 5.52
C GLU A 67 18.35 -3.25 5.73
N ALA A 68 18.75 -3.99 4.70
CA ALA A 68 19.93 -4.86 4.75
C ALA A 68 21.24 -4.07 4.96
N ASN A 69 21.33 -2.85 4.43
CA ASN A 69 22.44 -1.91 4.62
C ASN A 69 22.25 -1.00 5.84
N LEU A 70 21.00 -0.80 6.28
CA LEU A 70 20.62 0.10 7.37
C LEU A 70 20.34 -0.64 8.70
N ARG A 71 20.83 -1.88 8.86
CA ARG A 71 20.64 -2.73 10.06
C ARG A 71 21.02 -2.09 11.40
N HIS A 72 21.77 -0.98 11.37
CA HIS A 72 22.15 -0.20 12.55
C HIS A 72 21.09 0.84 12.96
N LEU A 73 20.19 1.20 12.07
CA LEU A 73 19.09 2.12 12.33
C LEU A 73 17.91 1.37 12.93
N ALA A 74 17.21 2.00 13.87
CA ALA A 74 15.96 1.46 14.34
C ALA A 74 14.91 1.50 13.22
N PRO A 75 13.95 0.56 13.16
CA PRO A 75 12.90 0.54 12.14
C PRO A 75 12.09 1.85 12.07
N ARG A 76 12.02 2.60 13.17
CA ARG A 76 11.43 3.94 13.19
C ARG A 76 12.26 4.97 12.42
N GLU A 77 13.58 4.97 12.57
CA GLU A 77 14.49 5.89 11.87
C GLU A 77 14.51 5.59 10.37
N ILE A 78 14.46 4.32 10.00
CA ILE A 78 14.32 3.88 8.61
C ILE A 78 13.01 4.45 8.02
N ARG A 79 11.87 4.27 8.72
CA ARG A 79 10.58 4.82 8.27
C ARG A 79 10.59 6.35 8.14
N GLU A 80 11.24 7.06 9.05
CA GLU A 80 11.39 8.52 8.96
C GLU A 80 12.28 8.92 7.78
N MET A 81 13.37 8.18 7.54
CA MET A 81 14.30 8.43 6.42
C MET A 81 13.65 8.23 5.04
N PHE A 82 12.72 7.28 4.92
CA PHE A 82 11.99 7.01 3.68
C PHE A 82 10.61 7.65 3.60
N GLU A 83 10.26 8.47 4.59
CA GLU A 83 8.94 9.12 4.70
C GLU A 83 7.77 8.13 4.52
N LEU A 84 7.95 6.89 4.98
CA LEU A 84 7.02 5.80 4.77
C LEU A 84 5.68 6.09 5.44
N ARG A 85 4.70 6.46 4.62
CA ARG A 85 3.34 6.73 5.09
C ARG A 85 2.54 5.45 5.11
N GLU A 86 1.96 5.19 6.27
CA GLU A 86 1.15 4.01 6.52
C GLU A 86 -0.29 4.17 5.95
N GLU A 87 -0.70 5.43 5.74
CA GLU A 87 -2.00 5.81 5.22
C GLU A 87 -2.01 5.95 3.68
N PRO A 88 -3.14 5.62 3.02
CA PRO A 88 -3.30 5.92 1.60
C PRO A 88 -3.29 7.43 1.34
N PRO A 89 -2.82 7.86 0.16
CA PRO A 89 -2.90 9.28 -0.23
C PRO A 89 -4.36 9.75 -0.22
N MET A 90 -4.55 11.05 -0.01
CA MET A 90 -5.90 11.60 -0.09
C MET A 90 -6.44 11.44 -1.52
N PRO A 91 -7.69 10.98 -1.67
CA PRO A 91 -8.33 10.99 -2.99
C PRO A 91 -8.40 12.44 -3.44
N VAL A 92 -7.83 12.75 -4.61
CA VAL A 92 -8.02 14.08 -5.22
C VAL A 92 -9.51 14.19 -5.54
N GLY A 93 -10.22 14.99 -4.75
CA GLY A 93 -11.60 15.35 -5.03
C GLY A 93 -11.61 16.30 -6.21
N ASP A 94 -12.43 15.98 -7.20
CA ASP A 94 -12.91 16.96 -8.19
C ASP A 94 -13.76 18.02 -7.49
#